data_AF-A0A7W0JHX6-F1
#
_entry.id   AF-A0A7W0JHX6-F1
#
_cell.length_a   1.000
_cell.length_b   1.000
_cell.length_c   1.000
_cell.angle_alpha   90.00
_cell.angle_beta   90.00
_cell.angle_gamma   90.00
#
_symmetry.space_group_name_H-M   'P 1'
#
loop_
_entity.id
_entity.type
_entity.pdbx_description
1 polymer ?
#
loop_
_entity_poly.entity_id
_entity_poly.type
_entity_poly.pdbx_seq_one_letter_code
_entity_poly.pdbx_strand_id
1 'polypeptide(L)' 'MTTPKDILEYNRRAWDQEVERGNTWTKAVGPEVVAAARRGVWEVQLTEQRYA' A
#
# COMPACT_ATOMS: atom_id res chain seq x y z
N MET A 1 12.29 15.65 -19.60
CA MET A 1 11.45 14.46 -19.83
C MET A 1 11.65 13.54 -18.63
N THR A 2 10.56 13.16 -17.96
CA THR A 2 10.62 12.18 -16.86
C THR A 2 10.87 10.80 -17.46
N THR A 3 11.87 10.10 -16.96
CA THR A 3 12.19 8.74 -17.38
C THR A 3 11.51 7.73 -16.45
N PRO A 4 11.38 6.45 -16.87
CA PRO A 4 10.92 5.40 -15.98
C PRO A 4 11.72 5.30 -14.68
N LYS A 5 13.04 5.60 -14.73
CA LYS A 5 13.91 5.56 -13.55
C LYS A 5 13.52 6.61 -12.52
N ASP A 6 13.17 7.81 -12.97
CA ASP A 6 12.75 8.92 -12.09
C ASP A 6 11.44 8.57 -11.35
N ILE A 7 10.51 7.89 -12.03
CA ILE A 7 9.25 7.43 -11.43
C ILE A 7 9.51 6.36 -10.36
N LEU A 8 10.40 5.41 -10.65
CA LEU A 8 10.76 4.34 -9.70
C LEU A 8 11.45 4.91 -8.45
N GLU A 9 12.34 5.89 -8.62
CA GLU A 9 13.02 6.55 -7.52
C GLU A 9 12.05 7.36 -6.65
N TYR A 10 11.15 8.11 -7.29
CA TYR A 10 10.08 8.84 -6.59
C TYR A 10 9.20 7.90 -5.77
N ASN A 11 8.69 6.82 -6.38
CA ASN A 11 7.81 5.87 -5.70
C ASN A 11 8.50 5.17 -4.53
N ARG A 12 9.79 4.81 -4.69
CA ARG A 12 10.57 4.21 -3.60
C ARG A 12 10.68 5.16 -2.42
N ARG A 13 11.10 6.41 -2.66
CA ARG A 13 11.24 7.42 -1.60
C ARG A 13 9.92 7.71 -0.90
N ALA A 14 8.82 7.80 -1.65
CA ALA A 14 7.49 7.99 -1.07
C ALA A 14 7.08 6.80 -0.19
N TRP A 15 7.35 5.57 -0.66
CA TRP A 15 7.06 4.37 0.12
C TRP A 15 7.88 4.28 1.41
N ASP A 16 9.19 4.59 1.35
CA ASP A 16 10.06 4.60 2.53
C ASP A 16 9.54 5.57 3.60
N GLN A 17 9.07 6.76 3.20
CA GLN A 17 8.47 7.73 4.12
C GLN A 17 7.17 7.21 4.78
N GLU A 18 6.33 6.48 4.03
CA GLU A 18 5.12 5.88 4.59
C GLU A 18 5.44 4.75 5.58
N VAL A 19 6.52 4.01 5.36
CA VAL A 19 7.03 3.02 6.33
C VAL A 19 7.50 3.71 7.61
N GLU A 20 8.30 4.77 7.50
CA GLU A 20 8.79 5.55 8.66
C GLU A 20 7.65 6.17 9.47
N ARG A 21 6.55 6.57 8.82
CA ARG A 21 5.33 7.07 9.46
C ARG A 21 4.51 6.00 10.17
N GLY A 22 4.89 4.73 10.03
CA GLY A 22 4.17 3.60 10.62
C GLY A 22 2.81 3.34 9.97
N ASN A 23 2.63 3.73 8.70
CA ASN A 23 1.39 3.50 7.96
C ASN A 23 1.02 2.00 8.00
N THR A 24 -0.20 1.68 8.42
CA THR A 24 -0.63 0.28 8.60
C THR A 24 -0.60 -0.52 7.30
N TRP A 25 -0.73 0.15 6.15
CA TRP A 25 -0.75 -0.49 4.83
C TRP A 25 0.64 -0.89 4.31
N THR A 26 1.71 -0.45 4.98
CA THR A 26 3.09 -0.87 4.65
C THR A 26 3.52 -2.13 5.40
N LYS A 27 2.72 -2.58 6.38
CA LYS A 27 3.00 -3.77 7.18
C LYS A 27 2.43 -5.01 6.52
N ALA A 28 3.21 -6.09 6.53
CA ALA A 28 2.71 -7.39 6.12
C ALA A 28 1.59 -7.86 7.07
N VAL A 29 0.51 -8.38 6.51
CA VAL A 29 -0.52 -9.08 7.27
C VAL A 29 -0.03 -10.47 7.68
N GLY A 30 -0.61 -11.03 8.74
CA GLY A 30 -0.31 -12.38 9.18
C GLY A 30 -0.87 -13.47 8.25
N PRO A 31 -0.37 -14.71 8.34
CA PRO A 31 -0.80 -15.82 7.50
C PRO A 31 -2.29 -16.17 7.66
N GLU A 32 -2.88 -15.91 8.81
CA GLU A 32 -4.30 -16.11 9.10
C GLU A 32 -5.22 -15.25 8.22
N VAL A 33 -4.84 -13.99 7.99
CA VAL A 33 -5.57 -13.06 7.12
C VAL A 33 -5.51 -13.56 5.68
N VAL A 34 -4.34 -13.99 5.22
CA VAL A 34 -4.16 -14.56 3.86
C VAL A 34 -5.01 -15.83 3.69
N ALA A 35 -5.03 -16.70 4.70
CA ALA A 35 -5.81 -17.93 4.67
C ALA A 35 -7.33 -17.66 4.65
N ALA A 36 -7.80 -16.65 5.39
CA ALA A 36 -9.20 -16.23 5.39
C ALA A 36 -9.62 -15.66 4.03
N ALA A 37 -8.80 -14.79 3.45
CA ALA A 37 -9.07 -14.20 2.12
C ALA A 37 -9.21 -15.28 1.04
N ARG A 38 -8.33 -16.30 1.05
CA ARG A 38 -8.41 -17.45 0.12
C ARG A 38 -9.70 -18.26 0.25
N ARG A 39 -10.37 -18.24 1.41
CA ARG A 39 -11.66 -18.89 1.65
C ARG A 39 -12.86 -17.99 1.33
N GLY A 40 -12.63 -16.80 0.76
CA GLY A 40 -13.68 -15.83 0.46
C GLY A 40 -14.09 -14.96 1.65
N VAL A 41 -13.35 -15.02 2.77
CA VAL A 41 -13.57 -14.12 3.92
C VAL A 41 -12.63 -12.93 3.78
N TRP A 42 -13.11 -11.88 3.14
CA TRP A 42 -12.37 -10.63 2.89
C TRP A 42 -13.31 -9.43 2.87
N GLU A 43 -12.74 -8.24 3.04
CA GLU A 43 -13.44 -6.96 3.01
C GLU A 43 -12.67 -5.95 2.17
N VAL A 44 -13.38 -4.94 1.65
CA VAL A 44 -12.78 -3.78 0.97
C VAL A 44 -13.14 -2.55 1.76
N GLN A 45 -12.13 -1.81 2.20
CA GLN A 45 -12.31 -0.48 2.72
C GLN A 45 -12.16 0.52 1.58
N LEU A 46 -13.25 1.23 1.25
CA LEU A 46 -13.21 2.35 0.33
C LEU A 46 -13.06 3.64 1.13
N THR A 47 -11.96 4.35 0.90
CA THR A 47 -11.77 5.72 1.44
C THR A 47 -12.08 6.71 0.33
N GLU A 48 -12.94 7.68 0.60
CA GLU A 48 -13.18 8.77 -0.34
C GLU A 48 -11.90 9.58 -0.57
N GLN A 49 -11.54 9.79 -1.83
CA GLN A 49 -10.55 10.81 -2.20
C GLN A 49 -11.26 11.93 -2.96
N ARG A 50 -11.33 13.10 -2.34
CA ARG A 50 -11.69 14.33 -3.05
C ARG A 50 -10.41 14.84 -3.73
N TYR A 51 -10.31 14.63 -5.04
CA TYR A 51 -9.35 15.39 -5.84
C TYR A 51 -9.81 16.86 -5.80
N ALA A 52 -9.03 17.71 -5.13
CA ALA A 52 -9.19 19.16 -5.17
C ALA A 52 -8.65 19.71 -6.49
#